data_AF-A0A7Y4P932-F1
#
_entry.id   AF-A0A7Y4P932-F1
#
_cell.length_a   1.000
_cell.length_b   1.000
_cell.length_c   1.000
_cell.angle_alpha   90.00
_cell.angle_beta   90.00
_cell.angle_gamma   90.00
#
_symmetry.space_group_name_H-M   'P 1'
#
loop_
_entity.id
_entity.type
_entity.pdbx_description
1 polymer ?
#
loop_
_entity_poly.entity_id
_entity_poly.type
_entity_poly.pdbx_seq_one_letter_code
_entity_poly.pdbx_strand_id
1 'polypeptide(L)'
;MYNKPHLSYMKQLDTLVSRGMEISNRDIHVGELKRIGYYRLSAYSYPFRVFLPKEKRESPTNYRAEEFLSGTSFDTVVQLADFDSELRRLIFEAIEQIEVVLCTRVAYRAGRVDPFIHLNKKSLDLQRCDSKIPGRKKQNTR
;
A
#
# COMPACT_ATOMS: atom_id res chain seq x y z
N MET A 1 25.33 5.04 -1.52
CA MET A 1 24.63 5.95 -2.46
C MET A 1 23.67 5.13 -3.32
N TYR A 2 22.38 5.47 -3.36
CA TYR A 2 21.40 4.79 -4.21
C TYR A 2 21.48 5.37 -5.64
N ASN A 3 22.01 4.61 -6.59
CA ASN A 3 22.40 5.10 -7.92
C ASN A 3 21.42 4.71 -9.04
N LYS A 4 20.14 4.46 -8.74
CA LYS A 4 19.16 4.13 -9.79
C LYS A 4 18.73 5.42 -10.51
N PRO A 5 18.97 5.54 -11.83
CA PRO A 5 18.58 6.73 -12.58
C PRO A 5 17.05 6.84 -12.67
N HIS A 6 16.55 8.07 -12.68
CA HIS A 6 15.14 8.32 -12.96
C HIS A 6 14.79 7.85 -14.38
N LEU A 7 13.81 6.95 -14.48
CA LEU A 7 13.32 6.43 -15.76
C LEU A 7 12.07 7.20 -16.19
N SER A 8 12.02 7.61 -17.46
CA SER A 8 10.78 8.14 -18.07
C SER A 8 9.71 7.04 -18.12
N TYR A 9 8.43 7.42 -18.24
CA TYR A 9 7.32 6.45 -18.35
C TYR A 9 7.50 5.46 -19.49
N MET A 10 8.02 5.92 -20.65
CA MET A 10 8.35 5.04 -21.77
C MET A 10 9.39 3.99 -21.39
N LYS A 11 10.48 4.41 -20.72
CA LYS A 11 11.54 3.50 -20.27
C LYS A 11 11.06 2.54 -19.18
N GLN A 12 10.14 2.97 -18.33
CA GLN A 12 9.48 2.10 -17.35
C GLN A 12 8.66 1.02 -18.07
N LEU A 13 7.88 1.39 -19.09
CA LEU A 13 7.13 0.44 -19.90
C LEU A 13 8.07 -0.52 -20.66
N ASP A 14 9.17 -0.02 -21.22
CA ASP A 14 10.19 -0.83 -21.88
C ASP A 14 10.79 -1.88 -20.94
N THR A 15 11.01 -1.52 -19.67
CA THR A 15 11.52 -2.46 -18.65
C THR A 15 10.52 -3.58 -18.36
N LEU A 16 9.22 -3.29 -18.42
CA LEU A 16 8.19 -4.32 -18.23
C LEU A 16 8.13 -5.26 -19.43
N VAL A 17 8.19 -4.71 -20.64
CA VAL A 17 8.27 -5.49 -21.89
C VAL A 17 9.50 -6.38 -21.91
N SER A 18 10.67 -5.84 -21.55
CA SER A 18 11.92 -6.61 -21.55
C SER A 18 11.92 -7.76 -20.54
N ARG A 19 11.03 -7.72 -19.54
CA ARG A 19 10.82 -8.78 -18.55
C ARG A 19 9.72 -9.77 -18.94
N GLY A 20 9.14 -9.64 -20.13
CA GLY A 20 8.12 -10.56 -20.65
C GLY A 20 6.67 -10.14 -20.39
N MET A 21 6.41 -8.88 -20.04
CA MET A 21 5.02 -8.38 -19.94
C MET A 21 4.47 -8.00 -21.31
N GLU A 22 3.26 -8.44 -21.61
CA GLU A 22 2.55 -8.14 -22.85
C GLU A 22 1.89 -6.75 -22.77
N ILE A 23 2.13 -5.93 -23.80
CA ILE A 23 1.64 -4.57 -23.94
C ILE A 23 0.81 -4.48 -25.22
N SER A 24 -0.51 -4.30 -25.08
CA SER A 24 -1.46 -4.20 -26.19
C SER A 24 -1.41 -2.84 -26.90
N ASN A 25 -1.35 -1.74 -26.13
CA ASN A 25 -1.23 -0.38 -26.65
C ASN A 25 -0.30 0.46 -25.78
N ARG A 26 0.79 0.94 -26.36
CA ARG A 26 1.83 1.67 -25.61
C ARG A 26 1.34 3.02 -25.08
N ASP A 27 0.58 3.77 -25.86
CA ASP A 27 0.16 5.13 -25.48
C ASP A 27 -0.85 5.08 -24.34
N ILE A 28 -1.79 4.12 -24.40
CA ILE A 28 -2.75 3.85 -23.31
C ILE A 28 -1.99 3.45 -22.04
N HIS A 29 -1.06 2.50 -22.14
CA HIS A 29 -0.33 1.98 -20.97
C HIS A 29 0.65 2.99 -20.36
N VAL A 30 1.14 3.96 -21.13
CA VAL A 30 1.84 5.13 -20.60
C VAL A 30 0.91 6.04 -19.81
N GLY A 31 -0.33 6.24 -20.28
CA GLY A 31 -1.38 6.95 -19.55
C GLY A 31 -1.67 6.29 -18.20
N GLU A 32 -1.81 4.96 -18.20
CA GLU A 32 -1.98 4.14 -16.99
C GLU A 32 -0.79 4.27 -16.02
N LEU A 33 0.45 4.21 -16.54
CA LEU A 33 1.66 4.44 -15.73
C LEU A 33 1.69 5.84 -15.11
N LYS A 34 1.20 6.87 -15.82
CA LYS A 34 1.07 8.23 -15.27
C LYS A 34 0.00 8.32 -14.18
N ARG A 35 -1.13 7.63 -14.37
CA ARG A 35 -2.27 7.61 -13.44
C ARG A 35 -1.96 6.86 -12.14
N ILE A 36 -1.47 5.63 -12.25
CA ILE A 36 -1.31 4.70 -11.12
C ILE A 36 0.11 4.77 -10.53
N GLY A 37 1.10 4.97 -11.39
CA GLY A 37 2.52 4.99 -11.03
C GLY A 37 3.18 3.61 -11.11
N TYR A 38 4.41 3.57 -11.64
CA TYR A 38 5.18 2.34 -11.84
C TYR A 38 5.39 1.52 -10.56
N TYR A 39 5.75 2.15 -9.43
CA TYR A 39 6.00 1.41 -8.19
C TYR A 39 4.74 0.74 -7.63
N ARG A 40 3.59 1.40 -7.77
CA ARG A 40 2.29 0.83 -7.37
C ARG A 40 1.93 -0.36 -8.25
N LEU A 41 1.99 -0.20 -9.58
CA LEU A 41 1.78 -1.29 -10.53
C LEU A 41 2.79 -2.43 -10.34
N SER A 42 4.03 -2.14 -9.94
CA SER A 42 5.04 -3.16 -9.70
C SER A 42 4.65 -4.12 -8.58
N ALA A 43 3.95 -3.63 -7.55
CA ALA A 43 3.44 -4.46 -6.47
C ALA A 43 2.32 -5.39 -6.96
N TYR A 44 1.38 -4.87 -7.76
CA TYR A 44 0.31 -5.68 -8.37
C TYR A 44 0.83 -6.66 -9.43
N SER A 45 1.97 -6.35 -10.06
CA SER A 45 2.62 -7.24 -11.03
C SER A 45 3.40 -8.39 -10.38
N TYR A 46 3.79 -8.26 -9.10
CA TYR A 46 4.64 -9.23 -8.42
C TYR A 46 4.09 -10.68 -8.41
N PRO A 47 2.79 -10.92 -8.18
CA PRO A 47 2.21 -12.27 -8.24
C PRO A 47 2.35 -12.96 -9.60
N PHE A 48 2.52 -12.20 -10.69
CA PHE A 48 2.65 -12.70 -12.05
C PHE A 48 4.10 -12.99 -12.45
N ARG A 49 5.06 -12.84 -11.54
CA ARG A 49 6.47 -13.14 -11.81
C ARG A 49 6.79 -14.62 -11.62
N VAL A 50 7.75 -15.12 -12.40
CA VAL A 50 8.23 -16.50 -12.32
C VAL A 50 8.78 -16.80 -10.92
N PHE A 51 8.55 -18.02 -10.41
CA PHE A 51 9.15 -18.44 -9.14
C PHE A 51 10.64 -18.70 -9.31
N LEU A 52 11.46 -18.20 -8.38
CA LEU A 52 12.86 -18.59 -8.28
C LEU A 52 12.98 -20.06 -7.84
N PRO A 53 13.94 -20.81 -8.41
CA PRO A 53 14.36 -22.11 -7.88
C PRO A 53 14.72 -21.99 -6.39
N LYS A 54 14.46 -23.03 -5.59
CA LYS A 54 14.65 -22.98 -4.13
C LYS A 54 16.07 -22.57 -3.75
N GLU A 55 17.04 -23.00 -4.54
CA GLU A 55 18.48 -22.80 -4.38
C GLU A 55 18.89 -21.34 -4.59
N LYS A 56 18.08 -20.55 -5.32
CA LYS A 56 18.33 -19.13 -5.61
C LYS A 56 17.50 -18.18 -4.74
N ARG A 57 16.76 -18.69 -3.75
CA ARG A 57 15.94 -17.87 -2.85
C ARG A 57 16.80 -17.34 -1.71
N GLU A 58 17.04 -16.04 -1.70
CA GLU A 58 17.80 -15.37 -0.63
C GLU A 58 16.96 -15.16 0.65
N SER A 59 15.63 -15.18 0.54
CA SER A 59 14.71 -14.94 1.65
C SER A 59 13.42 -15.75 1.49
N PRO A 60 12.76 -16.17 2.59
CA PRO A 60 11.42 -16.76 2.53
C PRO A 60 10.36 -15.80 1.95
N THR A 61 10.63 -14.49 1.90
CA THR A 61 9.71 -13.47 1.39
C THR A 61 10.00 -13.04 -0.05
N ASN A 62 11.23 -13.23 -0.53
CA ASN A 62 11.65 -12.85 -1.89
C ASN A 62 12.02 -14.10 -2.70
N TYR A 63 11.00 -14.70 -3.32
CA TYR A 63 11.12 -15.98 -4.03
C TYR A 63 10.66 -15.90 -5.49
N ARG A 64 10.49 -14.70 -6.04
CA ARG A 64 10.09 -14.48 -7.43
C ARG A 64 11.17 -13.75 -8.20
N ALA A 65 11.34 -14.11 -9.47
CA ALA A 65 12.32 -13.55 -10.37
C ALA A 65 11.86 -12.15 -10.86
N GLU A 66 12.63 -11.53 -11.75
CA GLU A 66 12.20 -10.27 -12.37
C GLU A 66 11.26 -10.50 -13.56
N GLU A 67 11.37 -11.66 -14.19
CA GLU A 67 10.64 -12.08 -15.37
C GLU A 67 9.18 -12.43 -15.04
N PHE A 68 8.30 -12.10 -15.97
CA PHE A 68 6.87 -12.41 -15.90
C PHE A 68 6.55 -13.79 -16.47
N LEU A 69 5.48 -14.39 -15.98
CA LEU A 69 4.90 -15.60 -16.57
C LEU A 69 4.40 -15.27 -17.98
N SER A 70 4.51 -16.23 -18.91
CA SER A 70 3.95 -16.10 -20.26
C SER A 70 2.45 -15.76 -20.21
N GLY A 71 1.98 -14.85 -21.07
CA GLY A 71 0.59 -14.38 -21.05
C GLY A 71 0.29 -13.29 -20.02
N THR A 72 1.27 -12.82 -19.25
CA THR A 72 1.06 -11.70 -18.31
C THR A 72 0.90 -10.41 -19.08
N SER A 73 -0.32 -9.89 -19.15
CA SER A 73 -0.61 -8.59 -19.78
C SER A 73 -0.61 -7.44 -18.78
N PHE A 74 -0.18 -6.27 -19.22
CA PHE A 74 -0.24 -5.05 -18.43
C PHE A 74 -1.69 -4.65 -18.11
N ASP A 75 -2.62 -4.89 -19.04
CA ASP A 75 -4.05 -4.72 -18.84
C ASP A 75 -4.56 -5.48 -17.60
N THR A 76 -4.10 -6.72 -17.39
CA THR A 76 -4.48 -7.52 -16.21
C THR A 76 -3.97 -6.90 -14.92
N VAL A 77 -2.73 -6.39 -14.93
CA VAL A 77 -2.13 -5.73 -13.75
C VAL A 77 -2.87 -4.43 -13.41
N VAL A 78 -3.26 -3.66 -14.42
CA VAL A 78 -4.08 -2.45 -14.25
C VAL A 78 -5.45 -2.79 -13.67
N GLN A 79 -6.15 -3.78 -14.25
CA GLN A 79 -7.46 -4.21 -13.76
C GLN A 79 -7.41 -4.66 -12.29
N LEU A 80 -6.34 -5.36 -11.88
CA LEU A 80 -6.13 -5.74 -10.49
C LEU A 80 -5.95 -4.51 -9.58
N ALA A 81 -5.19 -3.51 -10.04
CA ALA A 81 -4.97 -2.27 -9.29
C ALA A 81 -6.25 -1.42 -9.16
N ASP A 82 -7.06 -1.36 -10.22
CA ASP A 82 -8.34 -0.66 -10.23
C ASP A 82 -9.36 -1.36 -9.33
N PHE A 83 -9.49 -2.69 -9.43
CA PHE A 83 -10.33 -3.49 -8.56
C PHE A 83 -10.02 -3.27 -7.07
N ASP A 84 -8.74 -3.33 -6.69
CA ASP A 84 -8.32 -3.10 -5.31
C ASP A 84 -8.59 -1.66 -4.86
N SER A 85 -8.53 -0.69 -5.77
CA SER A 85 -8.88 0.70 -5.49
C SER A 85 -10.38 0.88 -5.25
N GLU A 86 -11.22 0.22 -6.04
CA GLU A 86 -12.68 0.20 -5.84
C GLU A 86 -13.07 -0.50 -4.55
N LEU A 87 -12.48 -1.68 -4.27
CA LEU A 87 -12.69 -2.40 -3.02
C LEU A 87 -12.33 -1.54 -1.81
N ARG A 88 -11.16 -0.88 -1.85
CA ARG A 88 -10.72 0.02 -0.79
C ARG A 88 -11.68 1.18 -0.58
N ARG A 89 -12.25 1.73 -1.67
CA ARG A 89 -13.26 2.79 -1.58
C ARG A 89 -14.49 2.33 -0.80
N LEU A 90 -15.03 1.16 -1.13
CA LEU A 90 -16.19 0.59 -0.42
C LEU A 90 -15.89 0.32 1.05
N ILE A 91 -14.70 -0.20 1.35
CA ILE A 91 -14.27 -0.43 2.74
C ILE A 91 -14.19 0.88 3.52
N PHE A 92 -13.60 1.93 2.95
CA PHE A 92 -13.51 3.22 3.63
C PHE A 92 -14.87 3.87 3.87
N GLU A 93 -15.78 3.76 2.91
CA GLU A 93 -17.16 4.23 3.06
C GLU A 93 -17.87 3.54 4.23
N ALA A 94 -17.67 2.24 4.42
CA ALA A 94 -18.21 1.51 5.57
C ALA A 94 -17.53 1.90 6.89
N ILE A 95 -16.20 2.09 6.89
CA ILE A 95 -15.43 2.50 8.07
C ILE A 95 -15.86 3.89 8.55
N GLU A 96 -16.13 4.82 7.64
CA GLU A 96 -16.57 6.18 7.95
C GLU A 96 -17.83 6.16 8.84
N GLN A 97 -18.83 5.34 8.48
CA GLN A 97 -20.06 5.23 9.27
C GLN A 97 -19.81 4.65 10.67
N ILE A 98 -18.94 3.64 10.76
CA ILE A 98 -18.57 3.03 12.04
C ILE A 98 -17.85 4.05 12.93
N GLU A 99 -16.94 4.84 12.35
CA GLU A 99 -16.17 5.87 13.07
C GLU A 99 -17.10 6.93 13.66
N VAL A 100 -18.02 7.49 12.87
CA VAL A 100 -18.96 8.51 13.34
C VAL A 100 -19.83 7.98 14.49
N VAL A 101 -20.37 6.77 14.35
CA VAL A 101 -21.22 6.16 15.40
C VAL A 101 -20.41 5.87 16.66
N LEU A 102 -19.20 5.34 16.52
CA LEU A 102 -18.33 5.05 17.66
C LEU A 102 -17.95 6.33 18.41
N CYS A 103 -17.46 7.34 17.70
CA CYS A 103 -17.09 8.64 18.26
C CYS A 103 -18.27 9.29 18.99
N THR A 104 -19.46 9.28 18.39
CA THR A 104 -20.68 9.81 19.01
C THR A 104 -21.03 9.06 20.30
N ARG A 105 -21.00 7.72 20.28
CA ARG A 105 -21.31 6.90 21.46
C ARG A 105 -20.29 7.08 22.57
N VAL A 106 -19.01 7.20 22.23
CA VAL A 106 -17.94 7.49 23.19
C VAL A 106 -18.17 8.86 23.81
N ALA A 107 -18.36 9.91 23.00
CA ALA A 107 -18.58 11.28 23.49
C ALA A 107 -19.82 11.37 24.38
N TYR A 108 -20.94 10.77 23.99
CA TYR A 108 -22.18 10.78 24.77
C TYR A 108 -22.01 10.12 26.14
N ARG A 109 -21.35 8.95 26.20
CA ARG A 109 -21.11 8.25 27.47
C ARG A 109 -20.08 8.98 28.33
N ALA A 110 -19.01 9.46 27.73
CA ALA A 110 -17.94 10.16 28.43
C ALA A 110 -18.42 11.50 29.02
N GLY A 111 -19.22 12.26 28.26
CA GLY A 111 -19.81 13.52 28.72
C GLY A 111 -20.81 13.38 29.88
N ARG A 112 -21.43 12.20 30.06
CA ARG A 112 -22.25 11.91 31.26
C ARG A 112 -21.43 11.80 32.54
N VAL A 113 -20.14 11.48 32.42
CA VAL A 113 -19.22 11.38 33.56
C VAL A 113 -18.63 12.75 33.86
N ASP A 114 -18.06 13.40 32.85
CA ASP A 114 -17.48 14.74 32.97
C ASP A 114 -17.38 15.38 31.57
N PRO A 115 -17.91 16.60 31.33
CA PRO A 115 -17.75 17.29 30.05
C PRO A 115 -16.28 17.52 29.66
N PHE A 116 -15.36 17.54 30.63
CA PHE A 116 -13.93 17.68 30.46
C PHE A 116 -13.16 16.39 30.78
N ILE A 117 -13.81 15.22 30.69
CA ILE A 117 -13.20 13.92 31.01
C ILE A 117 -11.85 13.67 30.31
N HIS A 118 -11.67 14.17 29.09
CA HIS A 118 -10.42 14.05 28.33
C HIS A 118 -9.24 14.84 28.94
N LEU A 119 -9.52 15.82 29.82
CA LEU A 119 -8.51 16.55 30.60
C LEU A 119 -8.21 15.87 31.95
N ASN A 120 -9.09 14.97 32.40
CA ASN A 120 -8.97 14.32 33.70
C ASN A 120 -8.44 12.89 33.56
N LYS A 121 -7.12 12.72 33.68
CA LYS A 121 -6.45 11.42 33.64
C LYS A 121 -7.03 10.38 34.60
N LYS A 122 -7.54 10.80 35.78
CA LYS A 122 -8.11 9.88 36.77
C LYS A 122 -9.41 9.23 36.30
N SER A 123 -10.10 9.85 35.35
CA SER A 123 -11.32 9.34 34.73
C SER A 123 -11.03 8.51 33.47
N LEU A 124 -9.76 8.26 33.16
CA LEU A 124 -9.28 7.47 32.02
C LEU A 124 -8.41 6.31 32.51
N ASP A 125 -7.97 5.46 31.59
CA ASP A 125 -6.99 4.41 31.89
C ASP A 125 -5.63 5.03 32.23
N LEU A 126 -5.32 5.09 33.53
CA LEU A 126 -4.09 5.65 34.07
C LEU A 126 -2.83 4.97 33.54
N GLN A 127 -2.83 3.63 33.42
CA GLN A 127 -1.68 2.89 32.91
C GLN A 127 -1.38 3.29 31.46
N ARG A 128 -2.43 3.51 30.66
CA ARG A 128 -2.29 3.98 29.29
C ARG A 128 -1.90 5.44 29.20
N CYS A 129 -2.47 6.32 30.02
CA CYS A 129 -2.16 7.75 30.06
C CYS A 129 -0.71 8.05 30.49
N ASP A 130 -0.12 7.17 31.30
CA ASP A 130 1.26 7.33 31.78
C ASP A 130 2.27 6.55 30.92
N SER A 131 1.79 5.66 30.04
CA SER A 131 2.64 5.05 29.02
C SER A 131 3.09 6.11 28.01
N LYS A 132 4.38 6.47 28.02
CA LYS A 132 4.96 7.25 26.92
C LYS A 132 4.77 6.46 25.63
N ILE A 133 4.09 7.03 24.64
CA ILE A 133 4.12 6.49 23.27
C ILE A 133 5.61 6.39 22.92
N PRO A 134 6.14 5.19 22.62
CA PRO A 134 7.55 5.05 22.32
C PRO A 134 7.86 5.98 21.16
N GLY A 135 8.70 6.98 21.44
CA GLY A 135 9.05 8.00 20.47
C GLY A 135 9.50 7.31 19.19
N ARG A 136 8.91 7.70 18.06
CA ARG A 136 9.30 7.24 16.72
C ARG A 136 10.82 7.38 16.65
N LYS A 137 11.56 6.27 16.72
CA LYS A 137 13.03 6.30 16.61
C LYS A 137 13.33 7.02 15.31
N LYS A 138 13.93 8.22 15.37
CA LYS A 138 14.53 8.85 14.20
C LYS A 138 15.55 7.83 13.69
N GLN A 139 15.24 7.16 12.59
CA GLN A 139 16.22 6.34 11.88
C GLN A 139 17.30 7.32 11.42
N ASN A 140 18.41 7.36 12.17
CA ASN A 140 19.62 8.03 11.74
C ASN A 140 20.13 7.29 10.50
N THR A 141 19.87 7.86 9.32
CA THR A 141 20.62 7.56 8.11
C THR A 141 22.05 8.07 8.27
N ARG A 142 23.01 7.15 8.33
CA ARG A 142 24.36 7.31 7.78
C ARG A 142 24.75 6.01 7.12
#